data_AF-A0A537I891-F1
#
_entry.id   AF-A0A537I891-F1
#
_cell.length_a   1.000
_cell.length_b   1.000
_cell.length_c   1.000
_cell.angle_alpha   90.00
_cell.angle_beta   90.00
_cell.angle_gamma   90.00
#
_symmetry.space_group_name_H-M   'P 1'
#
loop_
_entity.id
_entity.type
_entity.pdbx_description
1 polymer ?
#
loop_
_entity_poly.entity_id
_entity_poly.type
_entity_poly.pdbx_seq_one_letter_code
_entity_poly.pdbx_strand_id
1 'polypeptide(L)'
;LKAIKAEGGITIAQDEKSAKYYDLPRSAVAAGFVDLVLAPKEIAQELIKISEHPYVPYLETEKAEELLPQSDLEKIFSLLRKGKGV
;
A
#
# COMPACT_ATOMS: atom_id res chain seq x y z
N LEU A 1 11.02 -6.38 -1.10
CA LEU A 1 10.74 -7.32 0.03
C LEU A 1 11.92 -7.41 0.99
N LYS A 2 13.15 -7.73 0.53
CA LYS A 2 14.36 -7.73 1.39
C LYS A 2 14.49 -6.48 2.28
N ALA A 3 14.40 -5.28 1.69
CA ALA A 3 14.48 -4.03 2.45
C ALA A 3 13.36 -3.89 3.48
N ILE A 4 12.11 -4.23 3.11
CA ILE A 4 10.96 -4.20 4.02
C ILE A 4 11.18 -5.15 5.21
N LYS A 5 11.63 -6.38 4.96
CA LYS A 5 11.95 -7.35 6.01
C LYS A 5 13.12 -6.93 6.88
N ALA A 6 14.14 -6.28 6.31
CA ALA A 6 15.29 -5.79 7.06
C ALA A 6 14.89 -4.73 8.10
N GLU A 7 13.87 -3.92 7.81
CA GLU A 7 13.31 -2.92 8.72
C GLU A 7 12.20 -3.47 9.64
N GLY A 8 12.06 -4.80 9.73
CA GLY A 8 11.03 -5.44 10.58
C GLY A 8 9.61 -5.37 10.03
N GLY A 9 9.42 -4.93 8.78
CA GLY A 9 8.11 -4.90 8.13
C GLY A 9 7.54 -6.29 7.82
N ILE A 10 6.23 -6.34 7.61
CA ILE A 10 5.50 -7.55 7.21
C ILE A 10 5.36 -7.57 5.69
N THR A 11 5.53 -8.74 5.09
CA THR A 11 5.43 -8.94 3.64
C THR A 11 4.43 -10.02 3.30
N ILE A 12 3.55 -9.72 2.36
CA ILE A 12 2.47 -10.61 1.94
C ILE A 12 2.56 -10.76 0.42
N ALA A 13 2.48 -12.01 -0.07
CA ALA A 13 2.36 -12.32 -1.48
C ALA A 13 0.97 -12.93 -1.75
N GLN A 14 0.42 -12.68 -2.95
CA GLN A 14 -0.85 -13.28 -3.35
C GLN A 14 -0.65 -14.76 -3.71
N ASP A 15 -1.60 -15.62 -3.34
CA ASP A 15 -1.56 -17.04 -3.65
C ASP A 15 -1.69 -17.36 -5.15
N GLU A 16 -1.19 -18.53 -5.55
CA GLU A 16 -1.16 -18.99 -6.93
C GLU A 16 -2.54 -19.15 -7.57
N LYS A 17 -3.52 -19.63 -6.81
CA LYS A 17 -4.86 -19.93 -7.33
C LYS A 17 -5.65 -18.67 -7.65
N SER A 18 -5.39 -17.59 -6.91
CA SER A 18 -6.09 -16.32 -7.10
C SER A 18 -5.35 -15.33 -8.00
N ALA A 19 -4.03 -15.48 -8.17
CA ALA A 19 -3.22 -14.57 -8.96
C ALA A 19 -3.46 -14.78 -10.46
N LYS A 20 -3.96 -13.74 -11.15
CA LYS A 20 -4.03 -13.74 -12.62
C LYS A 20 -2.64 -13.87 -13.27
N TYR A 21 -1.62 -13.31 -12.62
CA TYR A 21 -0.22 -13.37 -13.05
C TYR A 21 0.64 -13.74 -11.85
N TYR A 22 1.01 -15.01 -11.74
CA TYR A 22 1.70 -15.53 -10.57
C TYR A 22 3.23 -15.36 -10.60
N ASP A 23 3.82 -14.89 -11.70
CA ASP A 23 5.28 -14.75 -11.81
C ASP A 23 5.88 -13.81 -10.76
N LEU A 24 5.22 -12.69 -10.48
CA LEU A 24 5.67 -11.73 -9.47
C LEU A 24 5.54 -12.31 -8.04
N PRO A 25 4.36 -12.80 -7.58
CA PRO A 25 4.26 -13.46 -6.28
C PRO A 25 5.20 -14.66 -6.12
N ARG A 26 5.36 -15.49 -7.16
CA ARG A 26 6.29 -16.62 -7.17
C ARG A 26 7.73 -16.17 -6.95
N SER A 27 8.17 -15.13 -7.66
CA SER A 27 9.51 -14.56 -7.50
C SER A 27 9.74 -14.01 -6.09
N ALA A 28 8.73 -13.31 -5.55
CA ALA A 28 8.73 -12.83 -4.17
C ALA A 28 8.92 -13.96 -3.15
N VAL A 29 8.16 -15.05 -3.28
CA VAL A 29 8.26 -16.23 -2.40
C VAL A 29 9.63 -16.90 -2.55
N ALA A 30 10.11 -17.11 -3.77
CA ALA A 30 11.42 -17.71 -4.04
C ALA A 30 12.59 -16.88 -3.47
N ALA A 31 12.42 -15.56 -3.36
CA ALA A 31 13.41 -14.69 -2.74
C ALA A 31 13.53 -14.88 -1.20
N GLY A 32 12.61 -15.62 -0.57
CA GLY A 32 12.69 -15.98 0.86
C GLY A 32 12.34 -14.85 1.83
N PHE A 33 11.75 -13.76 1.33
CA PHE A 33 11.41 -12.57 2.12
C PHE A 33 9.89 -12.37 2.21
N VAL A 34 9.09 -13.44 2.14
CA VAL A 34 7.62 -13.40 2.26
C VAL A 34 7.21 -14.08 3.56
N ASP A 35 6.36 -13.42 4.35
CA ASP A 35 5.83 -13.98 5.59
C ASP A 35 4.58 -14.81 5.36
N LEU A 36 3.69 -14.30 4.49
CA LEU A 36 2.37 -14.88 4.26
C LEU A 36 2.08 -14.96 2.76
N VAL A 37 1.47 -16.08 2.35
CA VAL A 37 0.96 -16.28 0.99
C VAL A 37 -0.55 -16.48 1.11
N LEU A 38 -1.33 -15.52 0.62
CA LEU A 38 -2.76 -15.40 0.93
C LEU A 38 -3.60 -15.05 -0.31
N ALA A 39 -4.87 -15.42 -0.33
CA ALA A 39 -5.82 -14.91 -1.31
C ALA A 39 -6.20 -13.45 -1.03
N PRO A 40 -6.65 -12.67 -2.03
CA PRO A 40 -7.01 -11.25 -1.85
C PRO A 40 -7.95 -10.99 -0.67
N LYS A 41 -8.92 -11.88 -0.44
CA LYS A 41 -9.85 -11.77 0.70
C LYS A 41 -9.13 -11.90 2.04
N GLU A 42 -8.16 -12.81 2.12
CA GLU A 42 -7.38 -13.07 3.33
C GLU A 42 -6.32 -11.98 3.54
N ILE A 43 -5.75 -11.42 2.47
CA ILE A 43 -4.89 -10.23 2.55
C ILE A 43 -5.67 -9.08 3.20
N ALA A 44 -6.91 -8.82 2.77
CA ALA A 44 -7.74 -7.78 3.37
C ALA A 44 -7.99 -8.03 4.87
N GLN A 45 -8.28 -9.27 5.25
CA GLN A 45 -8.46 -9.65 6.66
C GLN A 45 -7.17 -9.45 7.47
N GLU A 46 -6.03 -9.79 6.89
CA GLU A 46 -4.74 -9.64 7.56
C GLU A 46 -4.34 -8.17 7.73
N LEU A 47 -4.63 -7.32 6.73
CA LEU A 47 -4.42 -5.87 6.85
C LEU A 47 -5.26 -5.27 7.97
N ILE A 48 -6.51 -5.69 8.15
CA ILE A 48 -7.36 -5.26 9.27
C ILE A 48 -6.72 -5.65 10.61
N LYS A 49 -6.32 -6.92 10.77
CA LYS A 49 -5.66 -7.37 12.01
C LYS A 49 -4.38 -6.59 12.31
N ILE A 50 -3.57 -6.34 11.29
CA ILE A 50 -2.34 -5.54 11.42
C ILE A 50 -2.70 -4.13 11.88
N SER A 51 -3.73 -3.51 11.29
CA SER A 51 -4.17 -2.15 11.65
C SER A 51 -4.72 -2.02 13.07
N GLU A 52 -5.32 -3.09 13.60
CA GLU A 52 -5.85 -3.14 14.97
C GLU A 52 -4.78 -3.52 16.01
N HIS A 53 -3.56 -3.86 15.59
CA HIS A 53 -2.54 -4.34 16.48
C HIS A 53 -2.00 -3.22 17.40
N PRO A 54 -1.86 -3.44 18.73
CA PRO A 54 -1.47 -2.39 19.69
C PRO A 54 -0.14 -1.68 19.42
N TYR A 55 0.73 -2.30 18.61
CA TYR A 55 2.03 -1.75 18.22
C TYR A 55 2.01 -0.93 16.94
N VAL A 56 0.90 -0.91 16.19
CA VAL A 56 0.73 0.03 15.09
C VAL A 56 0.22 1.32 15.74
N PRO A 57 1.07 2.36 15.89
CA PRO A 57 0.57 3.64 16.35
C PRO A 57 -0.57 4.02 15.43
N TYR A 58 -1.70 4.43 16.00
CA TYR A 58 -2.76 5.09 15.26
C TYR A 58 -2.07 6.28 14.58
N LEU A 59 -1.69 6.11 13.31
CA LEU A 59 -1.24 7.23 12.51
C LEU A 59 -2.50 8.07 12.41
N GLU A 60 -2.57 9.14 13.19
CA GLU A 60 -3.53 10.20 12.98
C GLU A 60 -3.39 10.58 11.50
N THR A 61 -4.31 10.08 10.68
CA THR A 61 -4.46 10.44 9.28
C THR A 61 -4.77 11.93 9.13
N GLU A 62 -4.97 12.64 10.25
CA GLU A 62 -5.24 14.07 10.36
C GLU A 62 -4.11 14.97 9.82
N LYS A 63 -2.90 14.44 9.57
CA LYS A 63 -1.80 15.24 8.99
C LYS A 63 -1.63 15.14 7.48
N ALA A 64 -2.43 14.34 6.78
CA ALA A 64 -2.37 14.32 5.32
C ALA A 64 -2.83 15.66 4.73
N GLU A 65 -3.86 16.29 5.32
CA GLU A 65 -4.31 17.63 4.95
C GLU A 65 -3.27 18.74 5.25
N GLU A 66 -2.43 18.59 6.29
CA GLU A 66 -1.36 19.57 6.60
C GLU A 66 -0.19 19.54 5.60
N LEU A 67 0.02 18.42 4.90
CA LEU A 67 1.15 18.23 3.99
C LEU A 67 0.94 18.82 2.59
N LEU A 68 -0.29 19.17 2.23
CA LEU A 68 -0.60 19.82 0.96
C LEU A 68 -1.08 21.25 1.24
N PRO A 69 -0.25 22.27 0.94
CA PRO A 69 -0.73 23.63 0.90
C PRO A 69 -1.93 23.70 -0.04
N GLN A 70 -3.11 24.10 0.46
CA GLN A 70 -4.33 24.22 -0.37
C GLN A 70 -4.10 25.07 -1.64
N SER A 71 -3.12 25.99 -1.59
CA SER A 71 -2.67 26.82 -2.71
C SER A 71 -2.16 26.04 -3.93
N ASP A 72 -1.61 24.84 -3.74
CA ASP A 72 -0.94 24.10 -4.81
C ASP A 72 -1.95 23.36 -5.68
N LEU A 73 -3.02 22.84 -5.07
CA LEU A 73 -4.16 22.24 -5.78
C LEU A 73 -4.94 23.28 -6.59
N GLU A 74 -5.15 24.48 -6.03
CA GLU A 74 -5.74 25.62 -6.74
C GLU A 74 -4.98 25.96 -8.03
N LYS A 75 -3.65 25.95 -7.97
CA LYS A 75 -2.78 26.20 -9.12
C LYS A 75 -2.88 25.09 -10.17
N ILE A 76 -2.92 23.82 -9.73
CA ILE A 76 -3.12 22.67 -10.63
C ILE A 76 -4.50 22.76 -11.31
N PHE A 77 -5.58 23.05 -10.57
CA PHE A 77 -6.91 23.20 -11.14
C PHE A 77 -7.02 24.39 -12.09
N SER A 78 -6.33 25.50 -11.83
CA SER A 78 -6.24 26.64 -12.75
C SER A 78 -5.56 26.24 -14.08
N LEU A 79 -4.44 25.52 -14.02
CA LEU A 79 -3.74 25.03 -15.20
C LEU A 79 -4.57 24.03 -16.00
N LEU A 80 -5.27 23.12 -15.32
CA LEU A 80 -6.17 22.14 -15.95
C LEU A 80 -7.36 22.83 -16.64
N ARG A 81 -8.03 23.78 -15.97
CA ARG A 81 -9.14 24.55 -16.57
C ARG A 81 -8.68 25.36 -17.78
N LYS A 82 -7.52 26.02 -17.69
CA LYS A 82 -6.96 26.81 -18.80
C LYS A 82 -6.55 25.96 -20.01
N GLY A 83 -6.07 24.73 -19.79
CA GLY A 83 -5.62 23.83 -20.86
C GLY A 83 -6.71 22.92 -21.45
N LYS A 84 -7.78 22.62 -20.68
CA LYS A 84 -8.86 21.71 -21.09
C LYS A 84 -10.20 22.39 -21.35
N GLY A 85 -10.34 23.69 -21.06
CA GLY A 85 -11.53 24.47 -21.40
C GLY A 85 -12.81 23.89 -20.79
N VAL A 86 -12.87 23.83 -19.46
CA VAL A 86 -14.14 23.68 -18.73
C VAL A 86 -14.47 25.01 -18.08
#